data_AF-A0A367JVL1-F1
#
_entry.id   AF-A0A367JVL1-F1
#
_cell.length_a   1.000
_cell.length_b   1.000
_cell.length_c   1.000
_cell.angle_alpha   90.00
_cell.angle_beta   90.00
_cell.angle_gamma   90.00
#
_symmetry.space_group_name_H-M   'P 1'
#
loop_
_entity.id
_entity.type
_entity.pdbx_description
1 polymer ?
#
loop_
_entity_poly.entity_id
_entity_poly.type
_entity_poly.pdbx_seq_one_letter_code
_entity_poly.pdbx_strand_id
1 'polypeptide(L)'
;MNNIKLGHFSYLAPNPGRKMSEWHQELGSIYHIKIGIQDWVSIEDVEAANEIFVTKGSATSSRLFYTFGTDVHGEGGRGIVFADYAVYKDYIIPKGTVLLATSLSMNMDPKLYHEPEKLKPGRFLNDNRSMYASSNGSTQNREVFTFGWGRRICPGIYMAENEIFNFCTHLLAKCTIELAFTKSGEKIYPELDRWVEKDETVVPLPYKTRFVQRK
;
A
#
# COMPACT_ATOMS: atom_id res chain seq x y z
N MET A 1 3.53 6.35 -24.53
CA MET A 1 2.64 6.86 -23.47
C MET A 1 1.58 7.72 -24.13
N ASN A 2 0.44 7.14 -24.55
CA ASN A 2 -0.58 7.92 -25.27
C ASN A 2 -1.76 8.36 -24.40
N ASN A 3 -1.79 7.98 -23.11
CA ASN A 3 -2.89 8.35 -22.22
C ASN A 3 -2.35 9.11 -21.00
N ILE A 4 -2.15 10.42 -21.16
CA ILE A 4 -1.81 11.33 -20.07
C ILE A 4 -3.13 11.68 -19.37
N LYS A 5 -3.26 11.38 -18.07
CA LYS A 5 -4.30 12.00 -17.25
C LYS A 5 -3.72 13.29 -16.66
N LEU A 6 -4.28 14.43 -17.07
CA LEU A 6 -4.04 15.71 -16.43
C LEU A 6 -4.73 15.69 -15.06
N GLY A 7 -3.96 15.42 -14.01
CA GLY A 7 -4.46 15.19 -12.66
C GLY A 7 -4.20 16.39 -11.75
N HIS A 8 -5.19 17.23 -11.48
CA HIS A 8 -5.17 18.00 -10.25
C HIS A 8 -5.36 17.04 -9.05
N PHE A 9 -4.69 17.28 -7.91
CA PHE A 9 -4.80 16.43 -6.71
C PHE A 9 -6.26 16.18 -6.27
N SER A 10 -7.15 17.13 -6.58
CA SER A 10 -8.60 17.00 -6.35
C SER A 10 -9.28 15.87 -7.14
N TYR A 11 -8.70 15.37 -8.24
CA TYR A 11 -9.23 14.21 -8.96
C TYR A 11 -8.88 12.88 -8.28
N LEU A 12 -7.88 12.88 -7.39
CA LEU A 12 -7.56 11.72 -6.55
C LEU A 12 -8.47 11.68 -5.30
N ALA A 13 -8.98 12.83 -4.85
CA ALA A 13 -9.91 12.89 -3.72
C ALA A 13 -11.30 12.29 -4.07
N PRO A 14 -12.04 11.73 -3.09
CA PRO A 14 -11.65 11.55 -1.68
C PRO A 14 -10.82 10.29 -1.43
N ASN A 15 -10.70 9.40 -2.41
CA ASN A 15 -10.10 8.07 -2.26
C ASN A 15 -9.04 7.80 -3.35
N PRO A 16 -7.82 8.35 -3.19
CA PRO A 16 -6.72 8.18 -4.16
C PRO A 16 -6.45 6.73 -4.56
N GLY A 17 -6.43 5.80 -3.60
CA GLY A 17 -6.12 4.39 -3.87
C GLY A 17 -7.14 3.77 -4.83
N ARG A 18 -8.43 4.01 -4.58
CA ARG A 18 -9.51 3.53 -5.45
C ARG A 18 -9.45 4.17 -6.84
N LYS A 19 -9.19 5.48 -6.92
CA LYS A 19 -9.09 6.18 -8.20
C LYS A 19 -7.92 5.64 -9.04
N MET A 20 -6.79 5.35 -8.42
CA MET A 20 -5.63 4.74 -9.09
C MET A 20 -5.94 3.33 -9.58
N SER A 21 -6.68 2.53 -8.81
CA SER A 21 -7.16 1.22 -9.29
C SER A 21 -8.16 1.32 -10.45
N GLU A 22 -9.03 2.34 -10.47
CA GLU A 22 -9.90 2.63 -11.62
C GLU A 22 -9.07 3.01 -12.87
N TRP A 23 -8.07 3.87 -12.71
CA TRP A 23 -7.15 4.23 -13.78
C TRP A 23 -6.27 3.07 -14.23
N HIS A 24 -5.88 2.17 -13.33
CA HIS A 24 -5.19 0.95 -13.69
C HIS A 24 -6.02 0.11 -14.68
N GLN A 25 -7.32 -0.04 -14.41
CA GLN A 25 -8.24 -0.75 -15.31
C GLN A 25 -8.40 -0.04 -16.66
N GLU A 26 -8.41 1.30 -16.68
CA GLU A 26 -8.60 2.10 -17.89
C GLU A 26 -7.32 2.24 -18.74
N LEU A 27 -6.17 2.43 -18.09
CA LEU A 27 -4.91 2.87 -18.70
C LEU A 27 -3.84 1.78 -18.71
N GLY A 28 -4.03 0.71 -17.93
CA GLY A 28 -3.14 -0.42 -17.82
C GLY A 28 -2.14 -0.32 -16.65
N SER A 29 -1.13 -1.17 -16.71
CA SER A 29 -0.16 -1.40 -15.62
C SER A 29 0.76 -0.22 -15.30
N ILE A 30 0.98 0.68 -16.26
CA ILE A 30 1.84 1.86 -16.10
C ILE A 30 1.22 3.04 -16.82
N TYR A 31 1.07 4.16 -16.12
CA TYR A 31 0.53 5.38 -16.70
C TYR A 31 1.14 6.63 -16.09
N HIS A 32 1.10 7.72 -16.86
CA HIS A 32 1.64 9.01 -16.48
C HIS A 32 0.55 9.91 -15.90
N ILE A 33 0.84 10.52 -14.75
CA ILE A 33 0.00 11.48 -14.06
C ILE A 33 0.79 12.77 -13.95
N LYS A 34 0.21 13.88 -14.35
CA LYS A 34 0.80 15.20 -14.13
C LYS A 34 0.09 15.88 -12.95
N ILE A 35 0.79 16.07 -11.83
CA ILE A 35 0.29 16.73 -10.63
C ILE A 35 0.97 18.10 -10.49
N GLY A 36 0.27 19.16 -10.91
CA GLY A 36 0.83 20.50 -10.97
C GLY A 36 2.01 20.55 -11.97
N ILE A 37 3.19 20.94 -11.48
CA ILE A 37 4.43 20.94 -12.28
C ILE A 37 5.20 19.62 -12.20
N GLN A 38 4.74 18.67 -11.37
CA GLN A 38 5.45 17.43 -11.09
C GLN A 38 4.93 16.30 -11.95
N ASP A 39 5.85 15.58 -12.60
CA ASP A 39 5.56 14.35 -13.31
C ASP A 39 5.55 13.17 -12.34
N TRP A 40 4.52 12.33 -12.45
CA TRP A 40 4.35 11.10 -11.70
C TRP A 40 4.11 9.95 -12.68
N VAL A 41 4.64 8.77 -12.37
CA VAL A 41 4.33 7.53 -13.08
C VAL A 41 3.84 6.53 -12.07
N SER A 42 2.60 6.08 -12.25
CA SER A 42 2.04 5.00 -11.46
C SER A 42 2.43 3.67 -12.04
N ILE A 43 2.78 2.73 -11.16
CA ILE A 43 3.19 1.36 -11.45
C ILE A 43 2.27 0.47 -10.63
N GLU A 44 1.39 -0.23 -11.32
CA GLU A 44 0.29 -1.00 -10.74
C GLU A 44 0.50 -2.52 -10.85
N ASP A 45 1.60 -2.92 -11.49
CA ASP A 45 1.94 -4.30 -11.84
C ASP A 45 3.19 -4.77 -11.09
N VAL A 46 3.14 -6.02 -10.64
CA VAL A 46 4.11 -6.59 -9.71
C VAL A 46 5.46 -6.85 -10.37
N GLU A 47 5.44 -7.35 -11.60
CA GLU A 47 6.64 -7.56 -12.40
C GLU A 47 7.29 -6.22 -12.76
N ALA A 48 6.49 -5.24 -13.17
CA ALA A 48 6.98 -3.88 -13.41
C ALA A 48 7.61 -3.25 -12.17
N ALA A 49 6.93 -3.35 -11.02
CA ALA A 49 7.45 -2.83 -9.76
C ALA A 49 8.76 -3.54 -9.35
N ASN A 50 8.85 -4.86 -9.53
CA ASN A 50 10.07 -5.59 -9.25
C ASN A 50 11.23 -5.15 -10.15
N GLU A 51 11.00 -5.04 -11.45
CA GLU A 51 12.03 -4.61 -12.39
C GLU A 51 12.52 -3.19 -12.07
N ILE A 52 11.59 -2.26 -11.80
CA ILE A 52 11.89 -0.85 -11.57
C ILE A 52 12.55 -0.63 -10.21
N PHE A 53 11.98 -1.16 -9.12
CA PHE A 53 12.39 -0.82 -7.76
C PHE A 53 13.41 -1.81 -7.16
N VAL A 54 13.50 -3.03 -7.68
CA VAL A 54 14.47 -4.04 -7.21
C VAL A 54 15.62 -4.14 -8.20
N THR A 55 15.37 -4.60 -9.43
CA THR A 55 16.42 -4.84 -10.43
C THR A 55 17.13 -3.54 -10.81
N LYS A 56 16.37 -2.48 -11.07
CA LYS A 56 16.87 -1.13 -11.40
C LYS A 56 16.95 -0.22 -10.18
N GLY A 57 16.88 -0.79 -8.98
CA GLY A 57 16.81 -0.05 -7.72
C GLY A 57 17.96 0.94 -7.50
N SER A 58 19.15 0.70 -8.05
CA SER A 58 20.26 1.66 -7.96
C SER A 58 19.96 3.01 -8.64
N ALA A 59 19.18 3.00 -9.72
CA ALA A 59 18.78 4.20 -10.46
C ALA A 59 17.48 4.83 -9.94
N THR A 60 16.60 4.03 -9.34
CA THR A 60 15.22 4.46 -8.98
C THR A 60 15.01 4.69 -7.48
N SER A 61 16.02 4.44 -6.65
CA SER A 61 15.90 4.58 -5.20
C SER A 61 16.35 5.94 -4.65
N SER A 62 16.64 6.94 -5.47
CA SER A 62 16.99 8.27 -4.94
C SER A 62 15.77 8.97 -4.32
N ARG A 63 16.03 9.97 -3.47
CA ARG A 63 14.99 10.84 -2.89
C ARG A 63 15.12 12.21 -3.54
N LEU A 64 14.23 12.51 -4.48
CA LEU A 64 14.12 13.86 -5.02
C LEU A 64 13.59 14.78 -3.92
N PHE A 65 14.20 15.96 -3.79
CA PHE A 65 13.65 17.03 -2.96
C PHE A 65 12.66 17.85 -3.79
N TYR A 66 11.40 17.86 -3.39
CA TYR A 66 10.40 18.77 -3.93
C TYR A 66 9.57 19.35 -2.79
N THR A 67 9.41 20.67 -2.78
CA THR A 67 8.91 21.44 -1.62
C THR A 67 7.60 20.87 -1.06
N PHE A 68 6.62 20.56 -1.91
CA PHE A 68 5.35 20.07 -1.38
C PHE A 68 5.44 18.65 -0.78
N GLY A 69 6.03 17.68 -1.47
CA GLY A 69 6.03 16.29 -0.95
C GLY A 69 7.14 15.99 0.05
N THR A 70 8.31 16.61 -0.11
CA THR A 70 9.44 16.40 0.80
C THR A 70 9.34 17.31 2.03
N ASP A 71 9.02 18.58 1.86
CA ASP A 71 9.05 19.57 2.96
C ASP A 71 7.69 19.69 3.66
N VAL A 72 6.61 19.93 2.89
CA VAL A 72 5.26 20.13 3.46
C VAL A 72 4.61 18.82 3.90
N HIS A 73 4.44 17.86 2.99
CA HIS A 73 3.82 16.56 3.29
C HIS A 73 4.77 15.65 4.08
N GLY A 74 6.05 15.67 3.72
CA GLY A 74 7.09 14.90 4.39
C GLY A 74 7.59 15.53 5.69
N GLU A 75 7.01 16.62 6.20
CA GLU A 75 7.45 17.32 7.42
C GLU A 75 8.98 17.51 7.51
N GLY A 76 9.57 18.12 6.48
CA GLY A 76 11.01 18.36 6.40
C GLY A 76 11.85 17.13 6.00
N GLY A 77 11.34 16.27 5.12
CA GLY A 77 12.09 15.19 4.47
C GLY A 77 11.86 13.77 5.01
N ARG A 78 10.82 13.59 5.83
CA ARG A 78 10.40 12.32 6.44
C ARG A 78 9.42 11.52 5.57
N GLY A 79 8.87 12.12 4.50
CA GLY A 79 7.94 11.47 3.57
C GLY A 79 8.57 10.41 2.65
N ILE A 80 7.75 9.48 2.16
CA ILE A 80 8.16 8.41 1.24
C ILE A 80 7.94 8.89 -0.19
N VAL A 81 9.02 9.21 -0.92
CA VAL A 81 8.92 9.49 -2.36
C VAL A 81 10.19 9.07 -3.06
N PHE A 82 10.05 8.36 -4.18
CA PHE A 82 11.18 7.86 -4.97
C PHE A 82 11.04 8.24 -6.43
N ALA A 83 12.11 8.80 -7.00
CA ALA A 83 12.82 8.20 -8.13
C ALA A 83 13.87 9.13 -8.75
N ASP A 84 14.85 8.51 -9.42
CA ASP A 84 15.60 9.11 -10.51
C ASP A 84 15.26 8.34 -11.80
N TYR A 85 15.86 8.75 -12.92
CA TYR A 85 15.65 8.19 -14.27
C TYR A 85 15.47 6.67 -14.29
N ALA A 86 14.42 6.20 -14.94
CA ALA A 86 14.16 4.78 -15.16
C ALA A 86 13.85 4.49 -16.62
N VAL A 87 14.27 3.34 -17.12
CA VAL A 87 13.75 2.77 -18.36
C VAL A 87 12.99 1.51 -17.97
N TYR A 88 11.77 1.32 -18.44
CA TYR A 88 11.04 0.07 -18.28
C TYR A 88 10.53 -0.36 -19.66
N LYS A 89 10.95 -1.53 -20.16
CA LYS A 89 10.73 -1.93 -21.56
C LYS A 89 11.10 -0.78 -22.52
N ASP A 90 10.17 -0.35 -23.37
CA ASP A 90 10.35 0.75 -24.33
C ASP A 90 10.03 2.13 -23.75
N TYR A 91 9.71 2.21 -22.45
CA TYR A 91 9.35 3.46 -21.78
C TYR A 91 10.58 4.14 -21.18
N ILE A 92 10.78 5.41 -21.54
CA ILE A 92 11.78 6.30 -20.94
C ILE A 92 11.08 7.16 -19.89
N ILE A 93 11.45 7.00 -18.62
CA ILE A 93 10.95 7.80 -17.50
C ILE A 93 11.99 8.90 -17.20
N PRO A 94 11.64 10.18 -17.41
CA PRO A 94 12.58 11.28 -17.19
C PRO A 94 13.10 11.35 -15.75
N LYS A 95 14.34 11.81 -15.60
CA LYS A 95 14.89 12.18 -14.30
C LYS A 95 14.00 13.23 -13.64
N GLY A 96 13.77 13.11 -12.33
CA GLY A 96 12.88 14.05 -11.62
C GLY A 96 11.43 13.60 -11.54
N THR A 97 11.04 12.50 -12.21
CA THR A 97 9.68 11.93 -12.13
C THR A 97 9.48 11.21 -10.80
N VAL A 98 8.32 11.36 -10.18
CA VAL A 98 7.91 10.56 -9.01
C VAL A 98 7.40 9.20 -9.48
N LEU A 99 7.93 8.11 -8.94
CA LEU A 99 7.43 6.76 -9.18
C LEU A 99 6.56 6.32 -8.02
N LEU A 100 5.33 5.89 -8.33
CA LEU A 100 4.40 5.37 -7.35
C LEU A 100 4.16 3.88 -7.60
N ALA A 101 4.43 3.04 -6.60
CA ALA A 101 4.04 1.64 -6.60
C ALA A 101 2.74 1.49 -5.82
N THR A 102 1.65 1.14 -6.49
CA THR A 102 0.35 1.05 -5.83
C THR A 102 0.16 -0.32 -5.20
N SER A 103 0.46 -0.44 -3.90
CA SER A 103 0.32 -1.70 -3.15
C SER A 103 -1.11 -2.23 -3.16
N LEU A 104 -2.14 -1.37 -3.22
CA LEU A 104 -3.54 -1.79 -3.27
C LEU A 104 -3.81 -2.65 -4.52
N SER A 105 -3.49 -2.14 -5.71
CA SER A 105 -3.72 -2.85 -6.97
C SER A 105 -2.98 -4.19 -7.01
N MET A 106 -1.75 -4.24 -6.49
CA MET A 106 -0.93 -5.46 -6.44
C MET A 106 -1.44 -6.49 -5.42
N ASN A 107 -1.85 -6.03 -4.23
CA ASN A 107 -2.50 -6.89 -3.23
C ASN A 107 -3.89 -7.38 -3.69
N MET A 108 -4.50 -6.69 -4.67
CA MET A 108 -5.80 -7.02 -5.23
C MET A 108 -5.73 -7.73 -6.59
N ASP A 109 -4.55 -8.15 -7.03
CA ASP A 109 -4.39 -8.84 -8.32
C ASP A 109 -4.90 -10.29 -8.23
N PRO A 110 -5.97 -10.67 -8.95
CA PRO A 110 -6.48 -12.03 -8.95
C PRO A 110 -5.53 -13.06 -9.56
N LYS A 111 -4.51 -12.63 -10.32
CA LYS A 111 -3.46 -13.53 -10.85
C LYS A 111 -2.51 -14.00 -9.76
N LEU A 112 -2.32 -13.20 -8.71
CA LEU A 112 -1.49 -13.54 -7.55
C LEU A 112 -2.32 -14.14 -6.42
N TYR A 113 -3.49 -13.58 -6.16
CA TYR A 113 -4.33 -13.97 -5.04
C TYR A 113 -5.74 -14.30 -5.50
N HIS A 114 -6.11 -15.58 -5.49
CA HIS A 114 -7.48 -16.01 -5.80
C HIS A 114 -8.51 -15.38 -4.84
N GLU A 115 -9.57 -14.75 -5.35
CA GLU A 115 -10.55 -13.96 -4.57
C GLU A 115 -9.85 -12.96 -3.62
N PRO A 116 -9.11 -12.00 -4.18
CA PRO A 116 -8.27 -11.09 -3.39
C PRO A 116 -9.09 -10.19 -2.44
N GLU A 117 -10.34 -9.92 -2.78
CA GLU A 117 -11.27 -9.10 -2.00
C GLU A 117 -11.76 -9.79 -0.71
N LYS A 118 -11.55 -11.10 -0.57
CA LYS A 118 -12.01 -11.87 0.59
C LYS A 118 -10.91 -12.03 1.62
N LEU A 119 -11.23 -11.72 2.87
CA LEU A 119 -10.37 -12.02 4.02
C LEU A 119 -10.24 -13.54 4.19
N LYS A 120 -9.12 -14.10 3.71
CA LYS A 120 -8.81 -15.53 3.75
C LYS A 120 -7.45 -15.78 4.39
N PRO A 121 -7.36 -15.80 5.74
CA PRO A 121 -6.11 -16.08 6.44
C PRO A 121 -5.47 -17.41 6.02
N GLY A 122 -6.32 -18.38 5.63
CA GLY A 122 -5.93 -19.68 5.09
C GLY A 122 -4.93 -19.65 3.94
N ARG A 123 -4.87 -18.53 3.18
CA ARG A 123 -3.97 -18.34 2.04
C ARG A 123 -2.49 -18.49 2.40
N PHE A 124 -2.13 -18.15 3.63
CA PHE A 124 -0.74 -18.08 4.09
C PHE A 124 -0.40 -19.12 5.18
N LEU A 125 -1.29 -20.08 5.47
CA LEU A 125 -1.10 -21.05 6.56
C LEU A 125 0.15 -21.92 6.45
N ASN A 126 0.63 -22.16 5.22
CA ASN A 126 1.81 -22.99 4.95
C ASN A 126 3.06 -22.16 4.66
N ASP A 127 3.00 -20.84 4.88
CA ASP A 127 4.14 -19.95 4.75
C ASP A 127 4.72 -19.63 6.13
N ASN A 128 5.92 -20.13 6.40
CA ASN A 128 6.62 -19.92 7.67
C ASN A 128 7.69 -18.83 7.57
N ARG A 129 7.72 -18.07 6.47
CA ARG A 129 8.64 -16.95 6.32
C ARG A 129 8.18 -15.79 7.21
N SER A 130 9.13 -15.01 7.70
CA SER A 130 8.80 -13.72 8.29
C SER A 130 8.23 -12.77 7.23
N MET A 131 7.49 -11.74 7.65
CA MET A 131 7.00 -10.70 6.74
C MET A 131 8.15 -10.08 5.93
N TYR A 132 9.34 -9.94 6.51
CA TYR A 132 10.54 -9.53 5.76
C TYR A 132 10.96 -10.53 4.71
N ALA A 133 11.12 -11.81 5.07
CA ALA A 133 11.57 -12.83 4.12
C ALA A 133 10.55 -13.04 2.99
N SER A 134 9.26 -12.90 3.30
CA SER A 134 8.19 -12.85 2.30
C SER A 134 8.34 -11.62 1.40
N SER A 135 8.36 -10.42 1.98
CA SER A 135 8.45 -9.13 1.25
C SER A 135 9.75 -8.92 0.49
N ASN A 136 10.84 -9.63 0.81
CA ASN A 136 12.12 -9.55 0.10
C ASN A 136 12.33 -10.75 -0.85
N GLY A 137 11.44 -11.74 -0.83
CA GLY A 137 11.49 -12.93 -1.68
C GLY A 137 10.87 -12.73 -3.07
N SER A 138 10.60 -13.86 -3.73
CA SER A 138 9.89 -13.91 -5.03
C SER A 138 8.57 -13.16 -4.96
N THR A 139 8.30 -12.34 -5.98
CA THR A 139 7.07 -11.56 -6.08
C THR A 139 5.81 -12.40 -6.09
N GLN A 140 5.86 -13.60 -6.68
CA GLN A 140 4.70 -14.50 -6.77
C GLN A 140 4.28 -15.05 -5.40
N ASN A 141 5.22 -15.08 -4.45
CA ASN A 141 5.02 -15.63 -3.12
C ASN A 141 5.19 -14.53 -2.07
N ARG A 142 4.83 -13.27 -2.35
CA ARG A 142 4.77 -12.26 -1.29
C ARG A 142 3.44 -12.37 -0.56
N GLU A 143 3.46 -12.16 0.74
CA GLU A 143 2.23 -12.08 1.54
C GLU A 143 1.54 -10.73 1.36
N VAL A 144 2.34 -9.66 1.22
CA VAL A 144 1.85 -8.29 1.13
C VAL A 144 2.87 -7.40 0.42
N PHE A 145 2.39 -6.42 -0.35
CA PHE A 145 3.22 -5.42 -1.06
C PHE A 145 3.33 -4.08 -0.33
N THR A 146 2.79 -3.98 0.90
CA THR A 146 2.67 -2.72 1.66
C THR A 146 4.01 -2.21 2.21
N PHE A 147 4.97 -3.11 2.47
CA PHE A 147 6.28 -2.72 3.00
C PHE A 147 7.28 -2.26 1.92
N GLY A 148 6.84 -2.10 0.68
CA GLY A 148 7.67 -1.57 -0.40
C GLY A 148 8.64 -2.58 -1.01
N TRP A 149 9.75 -2.06 -1.55
CA TRP A 149 10.56 -2.79 -2.54
C TRP A 149 12.06 -2.53 -2.42
N GLY A 150 12.85 -3.58 -2.62
CA GLY A 150 14.29 -3.49 -2.90
C GLY A 150 15.06 -2.63 -1.88
N ARG A 151 15.88 -1.70 -2.36
CA ARG A 151 16.73 -0.83 -1.52
C ARG A 151 15.92 0.13 -0.63
N ARG A 152 14.61 0.23 -0.85
CA ARG A 152 13.67 1.10 -0.12
C ARG A 152 12.57 0.29 0.57
N ILE A 153 12.76 -1.02 0.75
CA ILE A 153 11.90 -1.82 1.60
C ILE A 153 11.88 -1.22 3.02
N CYS A 154 10.71 -1.25 3.66
CA CYS A 154 10.49 -0.63 4.95
C CYS A 154 11.53 -1.13 5.96
N PRO A 155 12.38 -0.24 6.52
CA PRO A 155 13.39 -0.65 7.50
C PRO A 155 12.75 -1.10 8.82
N GLY A 156 11.51 -0.67 9.09
CA GLY A 156 10.75 -0.99 10.29
C GLY A 156 9.95 -2.29 10.23
N ILE A 157 10.00 -3.04 9.12
CA ILE A 157 9.18 -4.25 8.92
C ILE A 157 9.35 -5.31 10.03
N TYR A 158 10.58 -5.52 10.51
CA TYR A 158 10.84 -6.45 11.62
C TYR A 158 10.19 -5.99 12.93
N MET A 159 10.21 -4.68 13.19
CA MET A 159 9.58 -4.11 14.38
C MET A 159 8.07 -4.21 14.27
N ALA A 160 7.50 -3.85 13.12
CA ALA A 160 6.07 -3.96 12.86
C ALA A 160 5.57 -5.41 13.03
N GLU A 161 6.32 -6.40 12.54
CA GLU A 161 5.99 -7.82 12.70
C GLU A 161 5.92 -8.22 14.17
N ASN A 162 6.95 -7.88 14.94
CA ASN A 162 7.01 -8.21 16.35
C ASN A 162 5.92 -7.47 17.14
N GLU A 163 5.66 -6.20 16.84
CA GLU A 163 4.63 -5.41 17.52
C GLU A 163 3.23 -5.97 17.25
N ILE A 164 2.89 -6.26 16.00
CA ILE A 164 1.59 -6.83 15.62
C ILE A 164 1.41 -8.21 16.27
N PHE A 165 2.44 -9.07 16.19
CA PHE A 165 2.38 -10.40 16.78
C PHE A 165 2.18 -10.34 18.31
N ASN A 166 2.99 -9.54 19.01
CA ASN A 166 2.89 -9.40 20.46
C ASN A 166 1.58 -8.75 20.90
N PHE A 167 1.10 -7.75 20.15
CA PHE A 167 -0.19 -7.11 20.43
C PHE A 167 -1.33 -8.12 20.29
N CYS A 168 -1.41 -8.83 19.16
CA CYS A 168 -2.46 -9.81 18.89
C CYS A 168 -2.45 -10.96 19.90
N THR A 169 -1.27 -11.53 20.18
CA THR A 169 -1.16 -12.66 21.12
C THR A 169 -1.54 -12.26 22.55
N HIS A 170 -1.06 -11.12 23.05
CA HIS A 170 -1.44 -10.65 24.39
C HIS A 170 -2.93 -10.28 24.46
N LEU A 171 -3.45 -9.62 23.44
CA LEU A 171 -4.87 -9.24 23.40
C LEU A 171 -5.76 -10.47 23.39
N LEU A 172 -5.49 -11.44 22.52
CA LEU A 172 -6.31 -12.64 22.37
C LEU A 172 -6.10 -13.66 23.51
N ALA A 173 -4.96 -13.64 24.19
CA ALA A 173 -4.74 -14.45 25.39
C ALA A 173 -5.58 -13.92 26.57
N LYS A 174 -5.70 -12.60 26.73
CA LYS A 174 -6.34 -11.97 27.89
C LYS A 174 -7.80 -11.59 27.66
N CYS A 175 -8.22 -11.38 26.42
CA CYS A 175 -9.52 -10.82 26.09
C CYS A 175 -10.20 -11.58 24.93
N THR A 176 -11.52 -11.68 25.01
CA THR A 176 -12.40 -11.99 23.88
C THR A 176 -12.92 -10.64 23.34
N ILE A 177 -12.76 -10.43 22.04
CA ILE A 177 -13.28 -9.24 21.35
C ILE A 177 -14.75 -9.53 21.00
N GLU A 178 -15.65 -8.69 21.52
CA GLU A 178 -17.09 -8.84 21.34
C GLU A 178 -17.72 -7.58 20.74
N LEU A 179 -18.86 -7.75 20.06
CA LEU A 179 -19.60 -6.64 19.50
C LEU A 179 -20.14 -5.71 20.59
N ALA A 180 -20.18 -4.42 20.29
CA ALA A 180 -20.88 -3.44 21.12
C ALA A 180 -22.41 -3.61 20.98
N PHE A 181 -23.15 -2.98 21.89
CA PHE A 181 -24.60 -3.00 21.89
C PHE A 181 -25.19 -1.59 21.81
N THR A 182 -26.34 -1.45 21.18
CA THR A 182 -27.17 -0.24 21.24
C THR A 182 -27.82 -0.10 22.61
N LYS A 183 -28.46 1.05 22.89
CA LYS A 183 -29.26 1.23 24.11
C LYS A 183 -30.44 0.25 24.19
N SER A 184 -30.93 -0.26 23.06
CA SER A 184 -31.99 -1.26 22.97
C SER A 184 -31.48 -2.71 23.11
N GLY A 185 -30.17 -2.93 23.22
CA GLY A 185 -29.58 -4.26 23.38
C GLY A 185 -29.26 -5.00 22.08
N GLU A 186 -29.32 -4.32 20.93
CA GLU A 186 -28.98 -4.89 19.62
C GLU A 186 -27.48 -4.83 19.36
N LYS A 187 -26.93 -5.83 18.66
CA LYS A 187 -25.50 -5.89 18.32
C LYS A 187 -25.14 -4.83 17.27
N ILE A 188 -24.03 -4.14 17.47
CA ILE A 188 -23.46 -3.16 16.53
C ILE A 188 -22.30 -3.83 15.78
N TYR A 189 -22.48 -4.04 14.47
CA TYR A 189 -21.43 -4.55 13.59
C TYR A 189 -20.62 -3.38 13.00
N PRO A 190 -19.28 -3.48 12.94
CA PRO A 190 -18.47 -2.52 12.19
C PRO A 190 -18.83 -2.52 10.70
N GLU A 191 -18.83 -1.33 10.08
CA GLU A 191 -18.93 -1.22 8.61
C GLU A 191 -17.60 -1.67 7.99
N LEU A 192 -17.59 -2.80 7.30
CA LEU A 192 -16.36 -3.39 6.72
C LEU A 192 -16.06 -2.87 5.31
N ASP A 193 -17.09 -2.49 4.55
CA ASP A 193 -16.96 -2.05 3.15
C ASP A 193 -16.66 -0.55 3.00
N ARG A 194 -16.38 0.13 4.12
CA ARG A 194 -16.10 1.57 4.16
C ARG A 194 -14.92 1.88 5.06
N TRP A 195 -14.08 2.78 4.58
CA TRP A 195 -12.89 3.26 5.25
C TRP A 195 -12.69 4.75 5.00
N VAL A 196 -11.77 5.33 5.75
CA VAL A 196 -11.27 6.70 5.54
C VAL A 196 -9.85 6.57 4.99
N GLU A 197 -9.61 7.15 3.81
CA GLU A 197 -8.24 7.34 3.32
C GLU A 197 -7.60 8.50 4.09
N LYS A 198 -6.48 8.21 4.74
CA LYS A 198 -5.63 9.15 5.46
C LYS A 198 -4.25 9.11 4.81
N ASP A 199 -4.09 9.96 3.81
CA ASP A 199 -2.87 10.03 2.99
C ASP A 199 -2.54 8.66 2.37
N GLU A 200 -1.39 8.08 2.69
CA GLU A 200 -0.95 6.77 2.20
C GLU A 200 -1.60 5.59 2.96
N THR A 201 -2.35 5.86 4.04
CA THR A 201 -2.93 4.83 4.91
C THR A 201 -4.44 4.79 4.80
N VAL A 202 -5.02 3.60 5.00
CA VAL A 202 -6.46 3.42 5.15
C VAL A 202 -6.79 3.09 6.60
N VAL A 203 -7.79 3.76 7.15
CA VAL A 203 -8.28 3.49 8.52
C VAL A 203 -9.76 3.14 8.50
N PRO A 204 -10.23 2.23 9.37
CA PRO A 204 -11.65 1.93 9.45
C PRO A 204 -12.45 3.14 9.90
N LEU A 205 -13.74 3.17 9.57
CA LEU A 205 -14.68 4.12 10.19
C LEU A 205 -14.69 3.92 11.72
N PRO A 206 -14.92 4.97 12.52
CA PRO A 206 -15.04 4.83 13.97
C PRO A 206 -16.06 3.77 14.36
N TYR A 207 -15.63 2.74 15.08
CA TYR A 207 -16.47 1.64 15.53
C TYR A 207 -16.33 1.43 17.04
N LYS A 208 -17.33 0.76 17.63
CA LYS A 208 -17.32 0.37 19.04
C LYS A 208 -17.18 -1.13 19.14
N THR A 209 -16.30 -1.57 20.04
CA THR A 209 -16.12 -2.98 20.38
C THR A 209 -15.97 -3.10 21.89
N ARG A 210 -16.20 -4.31 22.41
CA ARG A 210 -15.97 -4.67 23.80
C ARG A 210 -14.77 -5.61 23.89
N PHE A 211 -13.98 -5.44 24.94
CA PHE A 211 -12.94 -6.38 25.32
C PHE A 211 -13.36 -7.03 26.64
N VAL A 212 -13.71 -8.31 26.59
CA VAL A 212 -14.14 -9.08 27.76
C VAL A 212 -12.99 -9.95 28.23
N GLN A 213 -12.60 -9.84 29.49
CA GLN A 213 -11.50 -10.64 30.04
C GLN A 213 -11.79 -12.14 29.89
N ARG A 214 -10.82 -12.89 29.37
CA ARG A 214 -10.83 -14.36 29.32
C ARG A 214 -10.47 -14.93 30.70
N LYS A 215 -11.18 -15.97 31.08
CA LYS A 215 -10.91 -16.73 32.31
C LYS A 215 -9.85 -17.79 32.07
#